data_AF-A0A920DYZ7-F1
#
_entry.id   AF-A0A920DYZ7-F1
#
_cell.length_a   1.000
_cell.length_b   1.000
_cell.length_c   1.000
_cell.angle_alpha   90.00
_cell.angle_beta   90.00
_cell.angle_gamma   90.00
#
_symmetry.space_group_name_H-M   'P 1'
#
loop_
_entity.id
_entity.type
_entity.pdbx_description
1 polymer ?
#
loop_
_entity_poly.entity_id
_entity_poly.type
_entity_poly.pdbx_seq_one_letter_code
_entity_poly.pdbx_strand_id
1 'polypeptide(L)' 'MTTSGKSKNIIEAGNKAKEIGLSVISMSGNNIQELKEFSTMIISIPSNVPGIVQQAHITIGQLICMNIEDSLI' A
#
# COMPACT_ATOMS: atom_id res chain seq x y z
N MET A 1 -1.25 -3.08 3.39
CA MET A 1 -2.36 -2.67 2.50
C MET A 1 -3.58 -2.36 3.35
N THR A 2 -4.38 -1.35 2.98
CA THR A 2 -5.65 -1.00 3.66
C THR A 2 -6.56 -0.32 2.64
N THR A 3 -7.89 -0.46 2.73
CA THR A 3 -8.79 0.28 1.82
C THR A 3 -9.19 1.65 2.36
N SER A 4 -9.23 1.80 3.69
CA SER A 4 -9.71 3.00 4.38
C SER A 4 -8.61 3.98 4.75
N GLY A 5 -7.35 3.53 4.77
CA GLY A 5 -6.21 4.33 5.23
C GLY A 5 -6.18 4.58 6.74
N LYS A 6 -7.05 3.92 7.54
CA LYS A 6 -7.24 4.18 8.99
C LYS A 6 -7.07 2.93 9.87
N SER A 7 -6.68 1.80 9.30
CA SER A 7 -6.55 0.54 10.04
C SER A 7 -5.41 0.65 11.06
N LYS A 8 -5.74 0.70 12.36
CA LYS A 8 -4.78 0.92 13.45
C LYS A 8 -3.59 -0.05 13.42
N ASN A 9 -3.86 -1.33 13.21
CA ASN A 9 -2.82 -2.37 13.09
C ASN A 9 -1.87 -2.13 11.90
N ILE A 10 -2.37 -1.64 10.76
CA ILE A 10 -1.56 -1.31 9.59
C ILE A 10 -0.68 -0.08 9.87
N ILE A 11 -1.23 0.92 10.56
CA ILE A 11 -0.49 2.12 10.96
C ILE A 11 0.63 1.76 11.95
N GLU A 12 0.32 0.94 12.95
CA GLU A 12 1.32 0.43 13.92
C GLU A 12 2.42 -0.38 13.22
N ALA A 13 2.06 -1.27 12.28
CA ALA A 13 3.04 -2.03 11.49
C ALA A 13 3.92 -1.12 10.62
N GLY A 14 3.33 -0.12 9.96
CA GLY A 14 4.05 0.85 9.13
C GLY A 14 5.04 1.69 9.95
N ASN A 15 4.59 2.20 11.10
CA ASN A 15 5.47 2.92 12.03
C ASN A 15 6.62 2.03 12.52
N LYS A 16 6.35 0.78 12.88
CA LYS A 16 7.41 -0.14 13.31
C LYS A 16 8.39 -0.44 12.19
N ALA A 17 7.92 -0.65 10.96
CA ALA A 17 8.76 -0.87 9.79
C ALA A 17 9.68 0.34 9.52
N LYS A 18 9.16 1.57 9.64
CA LYS A 18 9.95 2.80 9.55
C LYS A 18 11.02 2.88 10.64
N GLU A 19 10.65 2.57 11.90
CA GLU A 19 11.56 2.59 13.05
C GLU A 19 12.77 1.67 12.86
N ILE A 20 12.57 0.49 12.27
CA ILE A 20 13.65 -0.48 12.00
C ILE A 20 14.35 -0.28 10.65
N GLY A 21 14.06 0.83 9.94
CA GLY A 21 14.75 1.20 8.70
C GLY A 21 14.30 0.47 7.44
N LEU A 22 13.10 -0.12 7.41
CA LEU A 22 12.54 -0.74 6.20
C LEU A 22 11.90 0.31 5.28
N SER A 23 12.03 0.08 3.97
CA SER A 23 11.24 0.81 2.97
C SER A 23 9.80 0.30 2.98
N VAL A 24 8.83 1.21 3.00
CA VAL A 24 7.39 0.86 3.09
C VAL A 24 6.65 1.38 1.86
N ILE A 25 6.04 0.46 1.11
CA ILE A 25 5.10 0.80 0.04
C ILE A 25 3.68 0.55 0.56
N SER A 26 2.88 1.61 0.62
CA SER A 26 1.48 1.53 1.05
C SER A 26 0.54 1.54 -0.13
N MET A 27 -0.49 0.70 -0.09
CA MET A 27 -1.61 0.71 -1.04
C MET A 27 -2.89 1.07 -0.29
N SER A 28 -3.59 2.11 -0.76
CA SER A 28 -4.80 2.66 -0.12
C SER A 28 -5.88 3.10 -1.11
N GLY A 29 -7.07 3.42 -0.60
CA GLY A 29 -8.05 4.27 -1.31
C GLY A 29 -7.65 5.75 -1.25
N ASN A 30 -8.62 6.66 -1.25
CA ASN A 30 -8.35 8.11 -1.24
C ASN A 30 -7.69 8.62 0.06
N ASN A 31 -7.91 7.95 1.19
CA ASN A 31 -7.35 8.40 2.45
C ASN A 31 -5.92 7.86 2.63
N ILE A 32 -4.97 8.79 2.70
CA ILE A 32 -3.54 8.50 2.80
C ILE A 32 -2.85 9.25 3.94
N GLN A 33 -3.59 10.05 4.71
CA GLN A 33 -2.98 11.01 5.64
C GLN A 33 -2.08 10.33 6.68
N GLU A 34 -2.57 9.26 7.32
CA GLU A 34 -1.79 8.50 8.32
C GLU A 34 -0.67 7.67 7.67
N LEU A 35 -0.81 7.30 6.40
CA LEU A 35 0.16 6.48 5.68
C LEU A 35 1.41 7.29 5.28
N LYS A 36 1.26 8.60 5.04
CA LYS A 36 2.35 9.51 4.66
C LYS A 36 3.46 9.56 5.70
N GLU A 37 3.14 9.34 6.97
CA GLU A 37 4.10 9.41 8.07
C GLU A 37 5.17 8.33 7.98
N PHE A 38 4.88 7.18 7.37
CA PHE A 38 5.80 6.04 7.35
C PHE A 38 6.08 5.45 5.97
N SER A 39 5.30 5.82 4.94
CA SER A 39 5.44 5.23 3.61
C SER A 39 6.51 5.93 2.78
N THR A 40 7.43 5.16 2.20
CA THR A 40 8.35 5.61 1.16
C THR A 40 7.61 5.94 -0.14
N MET A 41 6.58 5.15 -0.46
CA MET A 41 5.71 5.35 -1.61
C MET A 41 4.28 4.98 -1.26
N ILE A 42 3.30 5.69 -1.85
CA ILE A 42 1.88 5.39 -1.68
C ILE A 42 1.23 5.23 -3.04
N ILE A 43 0.59 4.08 -3.25
CA ILE A 43 -0.29 3.80 -4.38
C ILE A 43 -1.72 4.04 -3.90
N SER A 44 -2.30 5.19 -4.26
CA SER A 44 -3.66 5.58 -3.90
C SER A 44 -4.63 5.31 -5.05
N ILE A 45 -5.66 4.51 -4.78
CA ILE A 45 -6.75 4.27 -5.73
C ILE A 45 -7.79 5.39 -5.53
N PRO A 46 -8.23 6.07 -6.61
CA PRO A 46 -9.16 7.19 -6.53
C PRO A 46 -10.61 6.72 -6.26
N SER A 47 -10.82 5.99 -5.18
CA SER A 47 -12.10 5.43 -4.78
C SER A 47 -12.17 5.22 -3.26
N ASN A 48 -13.38 5.37 -2.72
CA ASN A 48 -13.71 5.04 -1.33
C ASN A 48 -14.49 3.73 -1.22
N VAL A 49 -14.80 3.07 -2.35
CA VAL A 49 -15.56 1.81 -2.37
C VAL A 49 -14.59 0.66 -2.12
N PRO A 50 -14.65 -0.06 -0.98
CA PRO A 50 -13.65 -1.06 -0.64
C PRO A 50 -13.48 -2.16 -1.68
N GLY A 51 -14.55 -2.56 -2.36
CA GLY A 51 -14.49 -3.55 -3.45
C GLY A 51 -13.67 -3.07 -4.65
N ILE A 52 -13.86 -1.82 -5.08
CA ILE A 52 -13.10 -1.22 -6.19
C ILE A 52 -11.63 -1.10 -5.80
N VAL A 53 -11.35 -0.62 -4.59
CA VAL A 53 -9.98 -0.48 -4.09
C VAL A 53 -9.26 -1.84 -4.03
N GLN A 54 -9.94 -2.88 -3.52
CA GLN A 54 -9.37 -4.23 -3.46
C GLN A 54 -9.12 -4.84 -4.84
N GLN A 55 -10.04 -4.68 -5.80
CA GLN A 55 -9.82 -5.17 -7.16
C GLN A 55 -8.60 -4.51 -7.82
N ALA A 56 -8.49 -3.18 -7.69
CA ALA A 56 -7.31 -2.46 -8.18
C ALA A 56 -6.02 -2.92 -7.46
N HIS A 57 -6.08 -3.15 -6.15
CA HIS A 57 -4.94 -3.68 -5.39
C HIS A 57 -4.48 -5.05 -5.89
N ILE A 58 -5.40 -5.95 -6.22
CA ILE A 58 -5.07 -7.27 -6.79
C ILE A 58 -4.37 -7.10 -8.14
N THR A 59 -4.95 -6.31 -9.05
CA THR A 59 -4.36 -6.06 -10.38
C THR A 59 -2.97 -5.45 -10.29
N ILE A 60 -2.77 -4.47 -9.41
CA ILE A 60 -1.45 -3.84 -9.20
C ILE A 60 -0.47 -4.83 -8.59
N GLY A 61 -0.91 -5.67 -7.64
CA GLY A 61 -0.08 -6.73 -7.08
C GLY A 61 0.41 -7.71 -8.15
N GLN A 62 -0.48 -8.14 -9.06
CA GLN A 62 -0.12 -8.98 -10.20
C GLN A 62 0.89 -8.30 -11.13
N LEU A 63 0.67 -7.02 -11.44
CA LEU A 63 1.59 -6.24 -12.28
C LEU A 63 2.99 -6.13 -11.65
N ILE A 64 3.06 -5.89 -10.34
CA ILE A 64 4.34 -5.83 -9.61
C ILE A 64 5.06 -7.18 -9.68
N CYS A 65 4.37 -8.29 -9.41
CA CYS A 65 4.97 -9.63 -9.51
C CYS A 65 5.51 -9.89 -10.92
N MET A 66 4.71 -9.62 -11.95
CA MET A 66 5.11 -9.81 -13.34
C MET A 66 6.38 -9.01 -13.69
N ASN A 67 6.44 -7.72 -13.32
CA ASN A 67 7.63 -6.90 -13.58
C ASN A 67 8.87 -7.38 -12.80
N ILE A 68 8.69 -7.87 -11.57
CA ILE A 68 9.79 -8.44 -10.79
C ILE A 68 10.32 -9.71 -11.48
N GLU A 69 9.42 -10.61 -11.87
CA GLU A 69 9.75 -11.85 -12.57
C GLU A 69 10.48 -11.57 -13.90
N ASP A 70 9.98 -10.63 -14.71
CA ASP A 70 10.62 -10.21 -15.96
C ASP A 70 12.02 -9.62 -15.74
N SER A 71 12.28 -8.97 -14.60
CA SER A 71 13.60 -8.39 -14.29
C SER A 71 14.66 -9.39 -13.82
N LEU A 72 14.24 -10.62 -13.50
CA LEU A 72 15.13 -11.68 -13.01
C LEU A 72 15.65 -12.60 -14.13
N ILE A 73 15.18 -12.41 -15.36
CA ILE A 73 15.56 -13.14 -16.58
C ILE A 73 16.50 -12.28 -17.41
#